data_AF-A0A3B1C9W2-F1
#
_entry.id   AF-A0A3B1C9W2-F1
#
_cell.length_a   1.000
_cell.length_b   1.000
_cell.length_c   1.000
_cell.angle_alpha   90.00
_cell.angle_beta   90.00
_cell.angle_gamma   90.00
#
_symmetry.space_group_name_H-M   'P 1'
#
loop_
_entity.id
_entity.type
_entity.pdbx_description
1 polymer ?
#
loop_
_entity_poly.entity_id
_entity_poly.type
_entity_poly.pdbx_seq_one_letter_code
_entity_poly.pdbx_strand_id
1 'polypeptide(L)'
;MKTGFTQRNQDTSDSSINFFTAVMTGGYSLAIFLIAFFALISYLGLYISLKTFETSAAVINVSGRQRMLSQRIAKLAHDLIHEEKKDDIRVLLKENADLMKKSHEGLIAGDSELGLPGYPSPAVRAIYFKPPLRLDKHVAAFVAAARTLADEPIENLVHGNPYMNLIEDESHNSLLRSLDILVRRYQEEAEIDIAELQALAGGVLALILIVLILESLFIFRPLTRRIQKKADKLAASENKLRDITS
;
A
#
# COMPACT_ATOMS: atom_id res chain seq x y z
N MET A 1 -30.90 46.03 53.41
CA MET A 1 -30.86 46.31 51.95
C MET A 1 -29.52 46.00 51.26
N LYS A 2 -28.37 45.89 51.97
CA LYS A 2 -27.06 45.62 51.33
C LYS A 2 -26.77 44.15 50.93
N THR A 3 -27.48 43.17 51.49
CA THR A 3 -27.18 41.74 51.31
C THR A 3 -27.67 41.15 49.97
N GLY A 4 -28.79 41.64 49.42
CA GLY A 4 -29.33 41.15 48.14
C GLY A 4 -28.58 41.60 46.89
N PHE A 5 -27.77 42.67 46.99
CA PHE A 5 -26.97 43.17 45.86
C PHE A 5 -25.66 42.37 45.68
N THR A 6 -25.09 41.86 46.78
CA THR A 6 -23.84 41.09 46.78
C THR A 6 -24.05 39.68 46.22
N GLN A 7 -25.15 39.00 46.61
CA GLN A 7 -25.52 37.69 46.08
C GLN A 7 -25.83 37.71 44.58
N ARG A 8 -26.54 38.73 44.09
CA ARG A 8 -26.89 38.85 42.67
C ARG A 8 -25.66 39.06 41.78
N ASN A 9 -24.66 39.81 42.26
CA ASN A 9 -23.39 40.01 41.55
C ASN A 9 -22.50 38.75 41.57
N GLN A 10 -22.54 37.96 42.65
CA GLN A 10 -21.84 36.66 42.72
C GLN A 10 -22.41 35.63 41.74
N ASP A 11 -23.73 35.45 41.66
CA ASP A 11 -24.36 34.51 40.71
C ASP A 11 -24.11 34.87 39.23
N THR A 12 -24.13 36.16 38.89
CA THR A 12 -23.79 36.59 37.52
C THR A 12 -22.32 36.39 37.18
N SER A 13 -21.42 36.57 38.16
CA SER A 13 -19.99 36.31 38.03
C SER A 13 -19.74 34.81 37.81
N ASP A 14 -20.33 33.94 38.63
CA ASP A 14 -20.11 32.49 38.55
C ASP A 14 -20.70 31.86 37.28
N SER A 15 -21.88 32.30 36.81
CA SER A 15 -22.42 31.83 35.52
C SER A 15 -21.57 32.28 34.33
N SER A 16 -21.04 33.51 34.38
CA SER A 16 -20.17 34.04 33.33
C SER A 16 -18.82 33.32 33.30
N ILE A 17 -18.27 32.94 34.47
CA ILE A 17 -17.04 32.15 34.60
C ILE A 17 -17.25 30.74 34.06
N ASN A 18 -18.34 30.04 34.44
CA ASN A 18 -18.61 28.67 34.00
C ASN A 18 -18.86 28.55 32.49
N PHE A 19 -19.61 29.48 31.90
CA PHE A 19 -19.79 29.57 30.44
C PHE A 19 -18.46 29.81 29.73
N PHE A 20 -17.61 30.67 30.30
CA PHE A 20 -16.30 30.98 29.74
C PHE A 20 -15.34 29.80 29.78
N THR A 21 -15.28 29.08 30.90
CA THR A 21 -14.46 27.87 31.05
C THR A 21 -14.94 26.80 30.07
N ALA A 22 -16.25 26.57 29.93
CA ALA A 22 -16.80 25.61 28.98
C ALA A 22 -16.44 25.94 27.51
N VAL A 23 -16.52 27.21 27.09
CA VAL A 23 -16.12 27.65 25.75
C VAL A 23 -14.61 27.50 25.51
N MET A 24 -13.79 27.78 26.53
CA MET A 24 -12.32 27.67 26.43
C MET A 24 -11.87 26.20 26.38
N THR A 25 -12.42 25.35 27.24
CA THR A 25 -12.14 23.91 27.24
C THR A 25 -12.68 23.26 25.98
N GLY A 26 -13.84 23.68 25.47
CA GLY A 26 -14.40 23.20 24.21
C GLY A 26 -13.50 23.49 23.00
N GLY A 27 -12.94 24.70 22.90
CA GLY A 27 -11.99 25.05 21.83
C GLY A 27 -10.67 24.26 21.90
N TYR A 28 -10.11 24.10 23.10
CA TYR A 28 -8.88 23.32 23.30
C TYR A 28 -9.09 21.82 23.04
N SER A 29 -10.19 21.25 23.54
CA SER A 29 -10.57 19.87 23.27
C SER A 29 -10.85 19.63 21.79
N LEU A 30 -11.45 20.60 21.10
CA LEU A 30 -11.65 20.55 19.65
C LEU A 30 -10.31 20.53 18.91
N ALA A 31 -9.35 21.38 19.30
CA ALA A 31 -8.04 21.42 18.65
C ALA A 31 -7.27 20.10 18.83
N ILE A 32 -7.21 19.58 20.06
CA ILE A 32 -6.59 18.26 20.32
C ILE A 32 -7.30 17.16 19.53
N PHE A 33 -8.62 17.17 19.50
CA PHE A 33 -9.39 16.18 18.76
C PHE A 33 -9.06 16.23 17.27
N LEU A 34 -9.01 17.43 16.66
CA LEU A 34 -8.67 17.57 15.25
C LEU A 34 -7.25 17.08 14.97
N ILE A 35 -6.27 17.47 15.79
CA ILE A 35 -4.88 16.98 15.66
C ILE A 35 -4.83 15.45 15.76
N ALA A 36 -5.46 14.87 16.78
CA ALA A 36 -5.49 13.42 16.98
C ALA A 36 -6.20 12.70 15.83
N PHE A 37 -7.31 13.25 15.34
CA PHE A 37 -8.08 12.73 14.21
C PHE A 37 -7.24 12.71 12.94
N PHE A 38 -6.56 13.81 12.61
CA PHE A 38 -5.69 13.86 11.44
C PHE A 38 -4.44 13.00 11.57
N ALA A 39 -3.85 12.90 12.77
CA ALA A 39 -2.76 11.98 13.03
C ALA A 39 -3.17 10.52 12.78
N LEU A 40 -4.38 10.14 13.21
CA LEU A 40 -4.93 8.81 12.97
C LEU A 40 -5.18 8.54 11.48
N ILE A 41 -5.79 9.49 10.76
CA ILE A 41 -5.99 9.38 9.30
C ILE A 41 -4.64 9.24 8.59
N SER A 42 -3.64 10.05 8.98
CA SER A 42 -2.31 10.02 8.37
C SER A 42 -1.62 8.68 8.60
N TYR A 43 -1.71 8.15 9.84
CA TYR A 43 -1.21 6.82 10.17
C TYR A 43 -1.90 5.72 9.36
N LEU A 44 -3.22 5.77 9.25
CA LEU A 44 -3.99 4.77 8.50
C LEU A 44 -3.68 4.82 7.00
N GLY A 45 -3.53 6.01 6.43
CA GLY A 45 -3.11 6.20 5.04
C GLY A 45 -1.72 5.63 4.77
N LEU A 46 -0.76 5.89 5.67
CA LEU A 46 0.59 5.30 5.59
C LEU A 46 0.54 3.77 5.68
N TYR A 47 -0.25 3.23 6.61
CA TYR A 47 -0.41 1.78 6.79
C TYR A 47 -0.95 1.11 5.52
N ILE A 48 -2.00 1.70 4.91
CA ILE A 48 -2.58 1.21 3.65
C ILE A 48 -1.53 1.28 2.53
N SER A 49 -0.80 2.40 2.41
CA SER A 49 0.24 2.56 1.38
C SER A 49 1.35 1.53 1.48
N LEU A 50 1.83 1.23 2.69
CA LEU A 50 2.84 0.18 2.90
C LEU A 50 2.30 -1.20 2.50
N LYS A 51 1.05 -1.52 2.84
CA LYS A 51 0.43 -2.80 2.48
C LYS A 51 0.21 -2.95 0.97
N THR A 52 -0.22 -1.88 0.30
CA THR A 52 -0.31 -1.85 -1.17
C THR A 52 1.06 -2.04 -1.79
N PHE A 53 2.10 -1.35 -1.29
CA PHE A 53 3.47 -1.49 -1.79
C PHE A 53 4.01 -2.91 -1.64
N GLU A 54 3.87 -3.52 -0.46
CA GLU A 54 4.30 -4.92 -0.21
C GLU A 54 3.63 -5.90 -1.18
N THR A 55 2.32 -5.75 -1.35
CA THR A 55 1.52 -6.62 -2.23
C THR A 55 1.93 -6.47 -3.69
N SER A 56 2.04 -5.23 -4.18
CA SER A 56 2.47 -4.95 -5.55
C SER A 56 3.90 -5.43 -5.81
N ALA A 57 4.82 -5.27 -4.85
CA ALA A 57 6.18 -5.77 -4.96
C ALA A 57 6.22 -7.31 -5.07
N ALA A 58 5.41 -8.02 -4.29
CA ALA A 58 5.28 -9.48 -4.38
C ALA A 58 4.79 -9.92 -5.77
N VAL A 59 3.72 -9.29 -6.27
CA VAL A 59 3.14 -9.57 -7.60
C VAL A 59 4.15 -9.30 -8.72
N ILE A 60 4.86 -8.16 -8.69
CA ILE A 60 5.88 -7.80 -9.69
C ILE A 60 7.06 -8.78 -9.64
N ASN A 61 7.51 -9.19 -8.45
CA ASN A 61 8.60 -10.13 -8.31
C ASN A 61 8.21 -11.53 -8.83
N VAL A 62 7.03 -12.03 -8.46
CA VAL A 62 6.57 -13.35 -8.91
C VAL A 62 6.31 -13.37 -10.42
N SER A 63 5.67 -12.34 -10.97
CA SER A 63 5.47 -12.20 -12.42
C SER A 63 6.81 -12.04 -13.15
N GLY A 64 7.74 -11.25 -12.60
CA GLY A 64 9.10 -11.11 -13.12
C GLY A 64 9.86 -12.43 -13.17
N ARG A 65 9.72 -13.26 -12.12
CA ARG A 65 10.32 -14.60 -12.04
C ARG A 65 9.84 -15.54 -13.14
N GLN A 66 8.61 -15.39 -13.64
CA GLN A 66 8.11 -16.19 -14.77
C GLN A 66 8.99 -16.05 -16.01
N ARG A 67 9.53 -14.86 -16.29
CA ARG A 67 10.43 -14.63 -17.43
C ARG A 67 11.72 -15.43 -17.26
N MET A 68 12.33 -15.36 -16.09
CA MET A 68 13.52 -16.14 -15.77
C MET A 68 13.25 -17.65 -15.89
N LEU A 69 12.12 -18.12 -15.33
CA LEU A 69 11.72 -19.52 -15.40
C LEU A 69 11.52 -19.98 -16.85
N SER A 70 10.90 -19.18 -17.71
CA SER A 70 10.72 -19.53 -19.13
C SER A 70 12.05 -19.80 -19.83
N GLN A 71 13.06 -18.94 -19.60
CA GLN A 71 14.39 -19.10 -20.18
C GLN A 71 15.16 -20.26 -19.54
N ARG A 72 15.03 -20.43 -18.21
CA ARG A 72 15.68 -21.53 -17.48
C ARG A 72 15.15 -22.89 -17.92
N ILE A 73 13.83 -23.01 -18.10
CA ILE A 73 13.17 -24.23 -18.60
C ILE A 73 13.64 -24.52 -20.03
N ALA A 74 13.68 -23.53 -20.91
CA ALA A 74 14.17 -23.72 -22.28
C ALA A 74 15.63 -24.22 -22.31
N LYS A 75 16.49 -23.64 -21.48
CA LYS A 75 17.87 -24.10 -21.33
C LYS A 75 17.95 -25.54 -20.82
N LEU A 76 17.22 -25.88 -19.76
CA LEU A 76 17.22 -27.24 -19.20
C LEU A 76 16.66 -28.28 -20.19
N ALA A 77 15.63 -27.91 -20.95
CA ALA A 77 15.09 -28.74 -22.02
C ALA A 77 16.13 -29.00 -23.11
N HIS A 78 16.91 -27.97 -23.47
CA HIS A 78 18.03 -28.11 -24.41
C HIS A 78 19.11 -29.03 -23.85
N ASP A 79 19.58 -28.78 -22.62
CA ASP A 79 20.61 -29.58 -21.96
C ASP A 79 20.17 -31.06 -21.84
N LEU A 80 18.87 -31.32 -21.60
CA LEU A 80 18.33 -32.68 -21.48
C LEU A 80 18.51 -33.54 -22.74
N ILE A 81 18.48 -32.91 -23.93
CA ILE A 81 18.69 -33.61 -25.20
C ILE A 81 20.19 -33.87 -25.44
N HIS A 82 21.07 -32.95 -25.04
CA HIS A 82 22.46 -32.93 -25.48
C HIS A 82 23.46 -33.46 -24.45
N GLU A 83 23.15 -33.43 -23.15
CA GLU A 83 24.09 -33.82 -22.09
C GLU A 83 23.94 -35.28 -21.66
N GLU A 84 25.00 -35.87 -21.10
CA GLU A 84 25.00 -37.26 -20.62
C GLU A 84 24.24 -37.45 -19.30
N LYS A 85 24.26 -36.45 -18.41
CA LYS A 85 23.61 -36.51 -17.08
C LYS A 85 22.13 -36.13 -17.13
N LYS A 86 21.33 -36.93 -17.82
CA LYS A 86 19.91 -36.65 -18.08
C LYS A 86 19.03 -36.67 -16.82
N ASP A 87 19.34 -37.51 -15.83
CA ASP A 87 18.48 -37.69 -14.64
C ASP A 87 18.40 -36.42 -13.77
N ASP A 88 19.54 -35.79 -13.48
CA ASP A 88 19.58 -34.53 -12.73
C ASP A 88 18.83 -33.40 -13.47
N ILE A 89 18.97 -33.36 -14.80
CA ILE A 89 18.30 -32.35 -15.64
C ILE A 89 16.78 -32.56 -15.64
N ARG A 90 16.30 -33.80 -15.68
CA ARG A 90 14.86 -34.11 -15.58
C ARG A 90 14.26 -33.58 -14.29
N VAL A 91 14.94 -33.79 -13.16
CA VAL A 91 14.50 -33.31 -11.85
C VAL A 91 14.40 -31.78 -11.86
N LEU A 92 15.47 -31.10 -12.26
CA LEU A 92 15.49 -29.63 -12.32
C LEU A 92 14.44 -29.07 -13.29
N LEU A 93 14.24 -29.70 -14.44
CA LEU A 93 13.24 -29.28 -15.43
C LEU A 93 11.82 -29.36 -14.85
N LYS A 94 11.49 -30.46 -14.16
CA LYS A 94 10.20 -30.62 -13.48
C LYS A 94 10.01 -29.60 -12.36
N GLU A 95 11.01 -29.41 -11.50
CA GLU A 95 10.93 -28.44 -10.41
C GLU A 95 10.69 -27.02 -10.91
N ASN A 96 11.36 -26.60 -11.98
CA ASN A 96 11.18 -25.28 -12.57
C ASN A 96 9.81 -25.14 -13.24
N ALA A 97 9.33 -26.18 -13.94
CA ALA A 97 7.99 -26.20 -14.53
C ALA A 97 6.89 -26.13 -13.45
N ASP A 98 7.08 -26.85 -12.33
CA ASP A 98 6.18 -26.86 -11.18
C ASP A 98 6.14 -25.49 -10.48
N LEU A 99 7.30 -24.88 -10.27
CA LEU A 99 7.40 -23.54 -9.70
C LEU A 99 6.75 -22.49 -10.62
N MET A 100 6.94 -22.62 -11.94
CA MET A 100 6.30 -21.75 -12.92
C MET A 100 4.78 -21.87 -12.85
N LYS A 101 4.25 -23.11 -12.84
CA LYS A 101 2.83 -23.40 -12.68
C LYS A 101 2.25 -22.82 -11.40
N LYS A 102 2.85 -23.12 -10.24
CA LYS A 102 2.39 -22.61 -8.93
C LYS A 102 2.35 -21.09 -8.91
N SER A 103 3.41 -20.46 -9.40
CA SER A 103 3.51 -19.00 -9.45
C SER A 103 2.46 -18.39 -10.40
N HIS A 104 2.16 -19.01 -11.54
CA HIS A 104 1.13 -18.56 -12.47
C HIS A 104 -0.29 -18.71 -11.89
N GLU A 105 -0.59 -19.85 -11.27
CA GLU A 105 -1.86 -20.08 -10.58
C GLU A 105 -2.05 -19.09 -9.43
N GLY A 106 -1.01 -18.85 -8.63
CA GLY A 106 -1.02 -17.88 -7.54
C GLY A 106 -1.25 -16.43 -8.00
N LEU A 107 -0.73 -16.04 -9.17
CA LEU A 107 -0.98 -14.69 -9.73
C LEU A 107 -2.45 -14.50 -10.14
N ILE A 108 -3.14 -15.56 -10.54
CA ILE A 108 -4.53 -15.52 -11.01
C ILE A 108 -5.51 -15.68 -9.83
N ALA A 109 -5.31 -16.69 -9.00
CA ALA A 109 -6.26 -17.13 -7.97
C ALA A 109 -5.86 -16.69 -6.54
N GLY A 110 -4.60 -16.29 -6.35
CA GLY A 110 -4.03 -15.95 -5.05
C GLY A 110 -3.22 -17.10 -4.45
N ASP A 111 -2.22 -16.75 -3.66
CA ASP A 111 -1.37 -17.68 -2.93
C ASP A 111 -0.77 -16.94 -1.73
N SER A 112 -1.19 -17.29 -0.51
CA SER A 112 -0.74 -16.65 0.72
C SER A 112 0.73 -16.91 1.04
N GLU A 113 1.28 -18.05 0.63
CA GLU A 113 2.71 -18.35 0.82
C GLU A 113 3.58 -17.46 -0.06
N LEU A 114 3.08 -17.11 -1.24
CA LEU A 114 3.75 -16.18 -2.17
C LEU A 114 3.40 -14.70 -1.93
N GLY A 115 2.53 -14.40 -0.96
CA GLY A 115 2.05 -13.04 -0.71
C GLY A 115 1.19 -12.48 -1.84
N LEU A 116 0.52 -13.35 -2.60
CA LEU A 116 -0.27 -12.98 -3.77
C LEU A 116 -1.75 -12.90 -3.41
N PRO A 117 -2.41 -11.76 -3.64
CA PRO A 117 -3.83 -11.58 -3.31
C PRO A 117 -4.76 -12.28 -4.30
N GLY A 118 -4.25 -12.61 -5.51
CA GLY A 118 -5.06 -13.11 -6.62
C GLY A 118 -5.93 -12.02 -7.25
N TYR A 119 -6.95 -12.44 -7.98
CA TYR A 119 -7.98 -11.57 -8.57
C TYR A 119 -7.41 -10.37 -9.35
N PRO A 120 -6.62 -10.62 -10.42
CA PRO A 120 -6.00 -9.55 -11.19
C PRO A 120 -7.02 -8.56 -11.74
N SER A 121 -6.56 -7.34 -12.02
CA SER A 121 -7.38 -6.29 -12.63
C SER A 121 -8.05 -6.76 -13.93
N PRO A 122 -9.13 -6.13 -14.40
CA PRO A 122 -9.72 -6.45 -15.70
C PRO A 122 -8.72 -6.37 -16.87
N ALA A 123 -7.76 -5.42 -16.81
CA ALA A 123 -6.73 -5.26 -17.82
C ALA A 123 -5.73 -6.43 -17.81
N VAL A 124 -5.26 -6.83 -16.63
CA VAL A 124 -4.37 -7.98 -16.46
C VAL A 124 -5.09 -9.29 -16.81
N ARG A 125 -6.35 -9.47 -16.41
CA ARG A 125 -7.17 -10.63 -16.83
C ARG A 125 -7.30 -10.74 -18.33
N ALA A 126 -7.36 -9.61 -19.05
CA ALA A 126 -7.41 -9.64 -20.51
C ALA A 126 -6.11 -10.22 -21.11
N ILE A 127 -4.95 -9.92 -20.52
CA ILE A 127 -3.65 -10.50 -20.94
C ILE A 127 -3.66 -12.02 -20.78
N TYR A 128 -4.16 -12.51 -19.64
CA TYR A 128 -4.24 -13.94 -19.37
C TYR A 128 -5.19 -14.68 -20.31
N PHE A 129 -6.39 -14.15 -20.53
CA PHE A 129 -7.49 -14.96 -21.09
C PHE A 129 -7.98 -14.52 -22.48
N LYS A 130 -7.65 -13.31 -22.94
CA LYS A 130 -8.18 -12.77 -24.21
C LYS A 130 -7.11 -12.70 -25.33
N PRO A 131 -7.53 -12.78 -26.61
CA PRO A 131 -6.65 -12.48 -27.74
C PRO A 131 -6.10 -11.04 -27.69
N PRO A 132 -4.91 -10.77 -28.25
CA PRO A 132 -4.06 -11.71 -29.00
C PRO A 132 -3.15 -12.58 -28.12
N LEU A 133 -3.00 -12.27 -26.82
CA LEU A 133 -1.97 -12.86 -25.97
C LEU A 133 -2.36 -14.22 -25.39
N ARG A 134 -3.56 -14.35 -24.80
CA ARG A 134 -4.06 -15.61 -24.18
C ARG A 134 -3.00 -16.30 -23.29
N LEU A 135 -2.25 -15.52 -22.52
CA LEU A 135 -1.03 -15.94 -21.83
C LEU A 135 -1.24 -17.21 -20.97
N ASP A 136 -2.40 -17.38 -20.35
CA ASP A 136 -2.73 -18.57 -19.57
C ASP A 136 -2.58 -19.88 -20.36
N LYS A 137 -3.07 -19.88 -21.61
CA LYS A 137 -2.97 -21.03 -22.50
C LYS A 137 -1.51 -21.34 -22.86
N HIS A 138 -0.72 -20.30 -23.11
CA HIS A 138 0.69 -20.45 -23.47
C HIS A 138 1.51 -20.98 -22.29
N VAL A 139 1.32 -20.45 -21.08
CA VAL A 139 1.98 -20.96 -19.87
C VAL A 139 1.59 -22.41 -19.60
N ALA A 140 0.31 -22.76 -19.70
CA ALA A 140 -0.15 -24.12 -19.48
C ALA A 140 0.46 -25.11 -20.50
N ALA A 141 0.49 -24.76 -21.78
CA ALA A 141 1.10 -25.58 -22.82
C ALA A 141 2.61 -25.74 -22.62
N PHE A 142 3.30 -24.64 -22.29
CA PHE A 142 4.75 -24.63 -22.04
C PHE A 142 5.14 -25.50 -20.85
N VAL A 143 4.45 -25.36 -19.72
CA VAL A 143 4.67 -26.18 -18.52
C VAL A 143 4.39 -27.66 -18.81
N ALA A 144 3.30 -27.96 -19.54
CA ALA A 144 2.96 -29.33 -19.90
C ALA A 144 4.05 -29.95 -20.78
N ALA A 145 4.52 -29.24 -21.82
CA ALA A 145 5.60 -29.69 -22.69
C ALA A 145 6.90 -29.94 -21.91
N ALA A 146 7.26 -29.05 -20.99
CA ALA A 146 8.45 -29.21 -20.14
C ALA A 146 8.39 -30.47 -19.27
N ARG A 147 7.24 -30.75 -18.65
CA ARG A 147 7.03 -31.97 -17.86
C ARG A 147 7.06 -33.22 -18.72
N THR A 148 6.36 -33.21 -19.86
CA THR A 148 6.32 -34.36 -20.76
C THR A 148 7.70 -34.66 -21.33
N LEU A 149 8.47 -33.65 -21.73
CA LEU A 149 9.86 -33.83 -22.15
C LEU A 149 10.72 -34.43 -21.03
N ALA A 150 10.52 -33.99 -19.79
CA ALA A 150 11.22 -34.55 -18.63
C ALA A 150 10.81 -36.00 -18.30
N ASP A 151 9.71 -36.50 -18.85
CA ASP A 151 9.21 -37.87 -18.69
C ASP A 151 9.49 -38.78 -19.91
N GLU A 152 9.87 -38.21 -21.06
CA GLU A 152 10.15 -38.97 -22.29
C GLU A 152 11.30 -39.97 -22.10
N PRO A 153 11.20 -41.24 -22.55
CA PRO A 153 12.32 -42.18 -22.55
C PRO A 153 13.56 -41.64 -23.28
N ILE A 154 14.75 -42.09 -22.89
CA ILE A 154 16.02 -41.58 -23.42
C ILE A 154 16.10 -41.75 -24.95
N GLU A 155 15.50 -42.81 -25.49
CA GLU A 155 15.44 -43.11 -26.92
C GLU A 155 14.68 -42.05 -27.72
N ASN A 156 13.76 -41.32 -27.08
CA ASN A 156 12.95 -40.28 -27.69
C ASN A 156 13.50 -38.86 -27.46
N LEU A 157 14.58 -38.73 -26.66
CA LEU A 157 15.29 -37.47 -26.44
C LEU A 157 16.25 -37.17 -27.58
N VAL A 158 15.69 -36.96 -28.77
CA VAL A 158 16.42 -36.67 -30.00
C VAL A 158 16.18 -35.25 -30.49
N HIS A 159 17.08 -34.77 -31.35
CA HIS A 159 16.86 -33.51 -32.07
C HIS A 159 15.52 -33.54 -32.83
N GLY A 160 14.76 -32.45 -32.71
CA GLY A 160 13.43 -32.34 -33.33
C GLY A 160 12.29 -32.96 -32.51
N ASN A 161 12.54 -33.34 -31.25
CA ASN A 161 11.47 -33.74 -30.32
C ASN A 161 10.36 -32.66 -30.29
N PRO A 162 9.08 -33.05 -30.45
CA PRO A 162 7.99 -32.08 -30.59
C PRO A 162 7.80 -31.19 -29.36
N TYR A 163 8.07 -31.71 -28.15
CA TYR A 163 7.96 -30.94 -26.91
C TYR A 163 9.10 -29.92 -26.79
N MET A 164 10.30 -30.27 -27.25
CA MET A 164 11.42 -29.32 -27.33
C MET A 164 11.11 -28.17 -28.29
N ASN A 165 10.61 -28.49 -29.49
CA ASN A 165 10.27 -27.46 -30.48
C ASN A 165 9.19 -26.48 -29.96
N LEU A 166 8.21 -26.98 -29.22
CA LEU A 166 7.20 -26.15 -28.56
C LEU A 166 7.83 -25.25 -27.50
N ILE A 167 8.69 -25.80 -26.64
CA ILE A 167 9.41 -25.04 -25.61
C ILE A 167 10.25 -23.93 -26.26
N GLU A 168 10.99 -24.22 -27.32
CA GLU A 168 11.82 -23.23 -28.02
C GLU A 168 10.98 -22.12 -28.66
N ASP A 169 9.88 -22.46 -29.34
CA ASP A 169 9.03 -21.47 -30.01
C ASP A 169 8.39 -20.51 -28.99
N GLU A 170 7.83 -21.06 -27.91
CA GLU A 170 7.23 -20.26 -26.84
C GLU A 170 8.29 -19.40 -26.13
N SER A 171 9.46 -19.97 -25.79
CA SER A 171 10.49 -19.27 -25.01
C SER A 171 11.12 -18.10 -25.76
N HIS A 172 11.19 -18.14 -27.09
CA HIS A 172 11.84 -17.10 -27.89
C HIS A 172 10.88 -16.02 -28.40
N ASN A 173 9.60 -16.33 -28.61
CA ASN A 173 8.70 -15.43 -29.34
C ASN A 173 7.49 -14.97 -28.51
N SER A 174 6.52 -15.87 -28.31
CA SER A 174 5.17 -15.54 -27.82
C SER A 174 5.12 -15.39 -26.31
N LEU A 175 5.67 -16.36 -25.57
CA LEU A 175 5.53 -16.42 -24.12
C LEU A 175 6.36 -15.33 -23.44
N LEU A 176 7.64 -15.20 -23.78
CA LEU A 176 8.52 -14.20 -23.16
C LEU A 176 7.99 -12.78 -23.34
N ARG A 177 7.56 -12.43 -24.56
CA ARG A 177 6.95 -11.13 -24.85
C ARG A 177 5.66 -10.90 -24.05
N SER A 178 4.81 -11.91 -23.95
CA SER A 178 3.56 -11.83 -23.18
C SER A 178 3.83 -11.66 -21.68
N LEU A 179 4.87 -12.30 -21.16
CA LEU A 179 5.33 -12.14 -19.78
C LEU A 179 5.92 -10.75 -19.53
N ASP A 180 6.69 -10.19 -20.46
CA ASP A 180 7.19 -8.81 -20.37
C ASP A 180 6.04 -7.79 -20.33
N ILE A 181 5.04 -7.98 -21.19
CA ILE A 181 3.82 -7.15 -21.20
C ILE A 181 3.10 -7.28 -19.85
N LEU A 182 2.92 -8.51 -19.35
CA LEU A 182 2.26 -8.75 -18.06
C LEU A 182 2.98 -8.02 -16.91
N VAL A 183 4.30 -8.18 -16.80
CA VAL A 183 5.11 -7.55 -15.74
C VAL A 183 4.98 -6.03 -15.81
N ARG A 184 5.09 -5.47 -17.01
CA ARG A 184 4.96 -4.02 -17.21
C ARG A 184 3.57 -3.52 -16.81
N ARG A 185 2.50 -4.26 -17.10
CA ARG A 185 1.15 -3.87 -16.68
C ARG A 185 0.98 -3.89 -15.17
N TYR A 186 1.54 -4.87 -14.47
CA TYR A 186 1.56 -4.84 -13.00
C TYR A 186 2.38 -3.68 -12.43
N GLN A 187 3.51 -3.33 -13.05
CA GLN A 187 4.30 -2.16 -12.66
C GLN A 187 3.51 -0.85 -12.84
N GLU A 188 2.87 -0.67 -14.00
CA GLU A 188 2.06 0.51 -14.30
C GLU A 188 0.88 0.65 -13.31
N GLU A 189 0.16 -0.44 -13.00
CA GLU A 189 -0.92 -0.42 -12.01
C GLU A 189 -0.40 -0.06 -10.61
N ALA A 190 0.71 -0.64 -10.19
CA ALA A 190 1.30 -0.34 -8.89
C ALA A 190 1.75 1.11 -8.76
N GLU A 191 2.35 1.69 -9.81
CA GLU A 191 2.77 3.08 -9.84
C GLU A 191 1.57 4.05 -9.75
N ILE A 192 0.46 3.72 -10.43
CA ILE A 192 -0.79 4.49 -10.35
C ILE A 192 -1.37 4.44 -8.93
N ASP A 193 -1.52 3.25 -8.36
CA ASP A 193 -2.08 3.07 -7.02
C ASP A 193 -1.25 3.82 -5.95
N ILE A 194 0.08 3.78 -6.07
CA ILE A 194 0.98 4.52 -5.17
C ILE A 194 0.83 6.03 -5.37
N ALA A 195 0.75 6.51 -6.62
CA ALA A 195 0.62 7.93 -6.91
C ALA A 195 -0.70 8.51 -6.37
N GLU A 196 -1.81 7.76 -6.49
CA GLU A 196 -3.11 8.17 -5.94
C GLU A 196 -3.07 8.29 -4.41
N LEU A 197 -2.46 7.31 -3.72
CA LEU A 197 -2.29 7.36 -2.27
C LEU A 197 -1.41 8.54 -1.83
N GLN A 198 -0.35 8.86 -2.58
CA GLN A 198 0.49 10.02 -2.32
C GLN A 198 -0.26 11.35 -2.52
N ALA A 199 -1.08 11.46 -3.57
CA ALA A 199 -1.91 12.65 -3.81
C ALA A 199 -2.92 12.87 -2.66
N LEU A 200 -3.57 11.80 -2.19
CA LEU A 200 -4.47 11.84 -1.03
C LEU A 200 -3.74 12.27 0.24
N ALA A 201 -2.56 11.69 0.51
CA ALA A 201 -1.74 12.07 1.65
C ALA A 201 -1.32 13.54 1.60
N GLY A 202 -0.95 14.06 0.42
CA GLY A 202 -0.67 15.48 0.20
C GLY A 202 -1.86 16.38 0.49
N GLY A 203 -3.07 15.97 0.07
CA GLY A 203 -4.32 16.68 0.39
C GLY A 203 -4.63 16.72 1.89
N VAL A 204 -4.44 15.60 2.58
CA VAL A 204 -4.59 15.52 4.06
C VAL A 204 -3.58 16.44 4.74
N LEU A 205 -2.32 16.44 4.30
CA LEU A 205 -1.30 17.35 4.85
C LEU A 205 -1.68 18.82 4.66
N ALA A 206 -2.14 19.21 3.47
CA ALA A 206 -2.59 20.56 3.22
C ALA A 206 -3.75 20.96 4.16
N LEU A 207 -4.71 20.06 4.38
CA LEU A 207 -5.82 20.27 5.30
C LEU A 207 -5.35 20.42 6.75
N ILE A 208 -4.40 19.59 7.20
CA ILE A 208 -3.79 19.71 8.54
C ILE A 208 -3.16 21.09 8.71
N LEU A 209 -2.37 21.56 7.74
CA LEU A 209 -1.73 22.87 7.80
C LEU A 209 -2.76 24.01 7.88
N ILE A 210 -3.85 23.92 7.11
CA ILE A 210 -4.96 24.89 7.17
C ILE A 210 -5.60 24.87 8.56
N VAL A 211 -5.88 23.69 9.11
CA VAL A 211 -6.48 23.55 10.45
C VAL A 211 -5.57 24.13 11.52
N LEU A 212 -4.27 23.84 11.50
CA LEU A 212 -3.31 24.42 12.45
C LEU A 212 -3.27 25.95 12.39
N ILE A 213 -3.35 26.54 11.18
CA ILE A 213 -3.44 28.00 11.02
C ILE A 213 -4.75 28.52 11.63
N LEU A 214 -5.88 27.86 11.37
CA LEU A 214 -7.17 28.26 11.92
C LEU A 214 -7.21 28.14 13.45
N GLU A 215 -6.70 27.05 14.03
CA GLU A 215 -6.57 26.88 15.48
C GLU A 215 -5.71 27.99 16.10
N SER A 216 -4.58 28.32 15.47
CA SER A 216 -3.72 29.41 15.91
C SER A 216 -4.44 30.75 15.91
N LEU A 217 -5.19 31.07 14.86
CA LEU A 217 -5.88 32.35 14.70
C LEU A 217 -7.13 32.47 15.59
N PHE A 218 -7.94 31.42 15.66
CA PHE A 218 -9.28 31.46 16.28
C PHE A 218 -9.36 30.87 17.67
N ILE A 219 -8.39 30.04 18.08
CA ILE A 219 -8.38 29.39 19.40
C ILE A 219 -7.20 29.94 20.22
N PHE A 220 -5.96 29.75 19.78
CA PHE A 220 -4.79 30.09 20.60
C PHE A 220 -4.58 31.60 20.77
N ARG A 221 -4.61 32.39 19.69
CA ARG A 221 -4.47 33.86 19.79
C ARG A 221 -5.49 34.53 20.73
N PRO A 222 -6.81 34.30 20.62
CA PRO A 222 -7.77 34.92 21.53
C PRO A 222 -7.62 34.41 22.96
N LEU A 223 -7.24 33.14 23.15
CA LEU A 223 -6.95 32.57 24.46
C LEU A 223 -5.79 33.30 25.14
N THR A 224 -4.64 33.45 24.46
CA THR A 224 -3.47 34.16 25.01
C THR A 224 -3.82 35.61 25.38
N ARG A 225 -4.55 36.32 24.50
CA ARG A 225 -5.01 37.69 24.79
C ARG A 225 -5.91 37.78 26.02
N ARG A 226 -6.76 36.78 26.26
CA ARG A 226 -7.64 36.72 27.44
C ARG A 226 -6.86 36.42 28.71
N ILE A 227 -5.89 35.51 28.65
CA ILE A 227 -4.99 35.18 29.77
C ILE A 227 -4.19 36.42 30.19
N GLN A 228 -3.62 37.14 29.22
CA GLN A 228 -2.88 38.38 29.50
C GLN A 228 -3.77 39.41 30.21
N LYS A 229 -4.98 39.68 29.68
CA LYS A 229 -5.92 40.60 30.32
C LYS A 229 -6.30 40.21 31.75
N LYS A 230 -6.32 38.91 32.07
CA LYS A 230 -6.60 38.42 33.43
C LYS A 230 -5.39 38.58 34.34
N ALA A 231 -4.19 38.27 33.85
CA ALA A 231 -2.93 38.51 34.58
C ALA A 231 -2.77 40.00 34.92
N ASP A 232 -3.00 40.88 33.95
CA ASP A 232 -2.91 42.34 34.14
C ASP A 232 -3.91 42.84 35.19
N LYS A 233 -5.15 42.30 35.19
CA LYS A 233 -6.17 42.64 36.19
C LYS A 233 -5.80 42.16 37.59
N LEU A 234 -5.23 40.96 37.71
CA LEU A 234 -4.78 40.42 39.00
C LEU A 234 -3.65 41.28 39.58
N ALA A 235 -2.64 41.57 38.77
CA ALA A 235 -1.51 42.43 39.16
C ALA A 235 -1.99 43.83 39.57
N ALA A 236 -2.94 44.42 38.82
CA ALA A 236 -3.54 45.71 39.19
C ALA A 236 -4.30 45.65 40.52
N SER A 237 -5.02 44.55 40.80
CA SER A 237 -5.74 44.38 42.07
C SER A 237 -4.82 44.16 43.27
N GLU A 238 -3.72 43.42 43.11
CA GLU A 238 -2.70 43.25 44.14
C GLU A 238 -2.01 44.58 44.49
N ASN A 239 -1.61 45.35 43.47
CA ASN A 239 -1.01 46.68 43.71
C ASN A 239 -1.98 47.60 44.46
N LYS A 240 -3.26 47.61 44.08
CA LYS A 240 -4.27 48.44 44.74
C LYS A 240 -4.52 48.02 46.20
N LEU A 241 -4.40 46.74 46.52
CA LEU A 241 -4.48 46.25 47.91
C LEU A 241 -3.23 46.66 48.71
N ARG A 242 -2.04 46.54 48.12
CA ARG A 242 -0.79 47.00 48.77
C ARG A 242 -0.85 48.49 49.12
N ASP A 243 -1.31 49.33 48.21
CA ASP A 243 -1.45 50.78 48.43
C ASP A 243 -2.46 51.15 49.52
N ILE A 244 -3.47 50.30 49.77
CA ILE A 244 -4.46 50.52 50.85
C ILE A 244 -3.93 50.07 52.21
N THR A 245 -2.96 49.14 52.23
CA THR A 245 -2.43 48.55 53.47
C THR A 245 -1.12 49.19 53.96
N SER A 246 -0.50 50.04 53.13
CA SER A 246 0.66 50.89 53.47
C SER A 246 0.23 52.27 53.95
#